data_AF-A0A7Y8MD54-F1
#
_entry.id   AF-A0A7Y8MD54-F1
#
_cell.length_a   1.000
_cell.length_b   1.000
_cell.length_c   1.000
_cell.angle_alpha   90.00
_cell.angle_beta   90.00
_cell.angle_gamma   90.00
#
_symmetry.space_group_name_H-M   'P 1'
#
loop_
_entity.id
_entity.type
_entity.pdbx_description
1 polymer ?
#
loop_
_entity_poly.entity_id
_entity_poly.type
_entity_poly.pdbx_seq_one_letter_code
_entity_poly.pdbx_strand_id
1 'polypeptide(L)'
;MIVFRVLALILIALALMLLGADALNSLESRAVTLRETAELWAMIHAGSLDWVEGWIAGDAPAWAAVPIDFILKVPAWAVTGVLGVLFALLFGRGE
;
A
#
# COMPACT_ATOMS: atom_id res chain seq x y z
N MET A 1 -19.81 3.37 -14.62
CA MET A 1 -18.62 3.85 -13.87
C MET A 1 -17.38 3.04 -14.24
N ILE A 2 -16.86 3.19 -15.46
CA ILE A 2 -15.78 2.32 -15.97
C ILE A 2 -14.41 2.64 -15.36
N VAL A 3 -14.15 3.93 -15.07
CA VAL A 3 -12.86 4.40 -14.53
C VAL A 3 -12.55 3.76 -13.18
N PHE A 4 -13.50 3.72 -12.24
CA PHE A 4 -13.29 3.10 -10.93
C PHE A 4 -13.09 1.59 -11.01
N ARG A 5 -13.74 0.91 -11.96
CA ARG A 5 -13.53 -0.53 -12.20
C ARG A 5 -12.13 -0.80 -12.74
N VAL A 6 -11.67 0.02 -13.70
CA VAL A 6 -10.31 -0.09 -14.24
C VAL A 6 -9.27 0.22 -13.16
N LEU A 7 -9.50 1.25 -12.35
CA LEU A 7 -8.62 1.60 -11.23
C LEU A 7 -8.53 0.46 -10.20
N ALA A 8 -9.66 -0.16 -9.86
CA ALA A 8 -9.68 -1.32 -8.96
C ALA A 8 -8.86 -2.49 -9.52
N LEU A 9 -9.03 -2.81 -10.81
CA LEU A 9 -8.26 -3.86 -11.48
C LEU A 9 -6.76 -3.53 -11.51
N ILE A 10 -6.39 -2.27 -11.76
CA ILE A 10 -4.99 -1.82 -11.73
C ILE A 10 -4.42 -2.01 -10.32
N LEU A 11 -5.13 -1.58 -9.28
CA LEU A 11 -4.69 -1.75 -7.89
C LEU A 11 -4.49 -3.22 -7.51
N ILE A 12 -5.43 -4.08 -7.89
CA ILE A 12 -5.33 -5.53 -7.66
C ILE A 12 -4.14 -6.12 -8.42
N ALA A 13 -3.97 -5.75 -9.69
CA ALA A 13 -2.85 -6.22 -10.50
C ALA A 13 -1.50 -5.79 -9.90
N LEU A 14 -1.39 -4.53 -9.44
CA LEU A 14 -0.20 -4.02 -8.76
C LEU A 14 0.06 -4.76 -7.45
N ALA A 15 -0.97 -5.04 -6.65
CA ALA A 15 -0.83 -5.82 -5.43
C ALA A 15 -0.27 -7.22 -5.70
N LEU A 16 -0.76 -7.90 -6.74
CA LEU A 16 -0.25 -9.21 -7.15
C LEU A 16 1.19 -9.14 -7.66
N MET A 17 1.55 -8.08 -8.39
CA MET A 17 2.94 -7.86 -8.83
C MET A 17 3.88 -7.63 -7.64
N LEU A 18 3.47 -6.84 -6.65
CA LEU A 18 4.24 -6.60 -5.43
C LEU A 18 4.41 -7.88 -4.63
N LEU A 19 3.33 -8.67 -4.46
CA LEU A 19 3.39 -9.96 -3.78
C LEU A 19 4.33 -10.93 -4.49
N GLY A 20 4.31 -10.96 -5.83
CA GLY A 20 5.24 -11.77 -6.63
C GLY A 20 6.69 -11.33 -6.46
N ALA A 21 6.96 -10.03 -6.44
CA ALA A 21 8.30 -9.50 -6.20
C ALA A 21 8.83 -9.86 -4.80
N ASP A 22 7.99 -9.72 -3.77
CA ASP A 22 8.36 -10.05 -2.39
C ASP A 22 8.56 -11.57 -2.21
N ALA A 23 7.76 -12.40 -2.89
CA ALA A 23 7.94 -13.85 -2.91
C ALA A 23 9.27 -14.26 -3.57
N LEU A 24 9.64 -13.64 -4.70
CA LEU A 24 10.93 -13.89 -5.35
C LEU A 24 12.10 -13.48 -4.46
N ASN A 25 12.04 -12.29 -3.86
CA ASN A 25 13.05 -11.82 -2.91
C ASN A 25 13.18 -12.77 -1.72
N SER A 26 12.06 -13.30 -1.20
CA SER A 26 12.07 -14.25 -0.08
C SER A 26 12.78 -15.56 -0.41
N LEU A 27 12.65 -16.02 -1.66
CA LEU A 27 13.36 -17.21 -2.15
C LEU A 27 14.85 -16.95 -2.30
N GLU A 28 15.23 -15.77 -2.80
CA GLU A 28 16.64 -15.38 -2.95
C GLU A 28 17.35 -15.24 -1.61
N SER A 29 16.71 -14.56 -0.65
CA SER A 29 17.26 -14.33 0.69
C SER A 29 17.18 -15.55 1.61
N ARG A 30 16.51 -16.63 1.20
CA ARG A 30 16.18 -17.81 2.02
C ARG A 30 15.48 -17.45 3.35
N ALA A 31 14.78 -16.32 3.36
CA ALA A 31 14.12 -15.75 4.52
C ALA A 31 12.89 -15.00 4.04
N VAL A 32 11.82 -14.98 4.84
CA VAL A 32 10.60 -14.24 4.48
C VAL A 32 10.93 -12.74 4.51
N THR A 33 10.98 -12.13 3.33
CA THR A 33 11.18 -10.70 3.14
C THR A 33 9.89 -10.10 2.59
N LEU A 34 9.31 -9.20 3.37
CA LEU A 34 8.11 -8.45 2.98
C LEU A 34 8.50 -7.00 2.98
N ARG A 35 8.24 -6.31 1.87
CA ARG A 35 8.55 -4.89 1.76
C ARG A 35 7.45 -4.08 2.42
N GLU A 36 7.83 -3.22 3.34
CA GLU A 36 6.89 -2.35 4.03
C GLU A 36 6.35 -1.26 3.08
N THR A 37 5.18 -0.73 3.41
CA THR A 37 4.55 0.34 2.60
C THR A 37 5.40 1.60 2.58
N ALA A 38 6.07 1.92 3.70
CA ALA A 38 7.03 3.02 3.79
C ALA A 38 8.20 2.84 2.81
N GLU A 39 8.77 1.63 2.73
CA GLU A 39 9.86 1.32 1.80
C GLU A 39 9.42 1.46 0.34
N LEU A 40 8.21 0.98 0.00
CA LEU A 40 7.64 1.19 -1.33
C LEU A 40 7.44 2.69 -1.64
N TRP A 41 6.91 3.45 -0.70
CA TRP A 41 6.71 4.89 -0.86
C TRP A 41 8.06 5.59 -1.05
N ALA A 42 9.06 5.27 -0.23
CA ALA A 42 10.39 5.87 -0.31
C ALA A 42 11.03 5.68 -1.69
N MET A 43 10.86 4.51 -2.31
CA MET A 43 11.34 4.25 -3.68
C MET A 43 10.64 5.10 -4.75
N ILE A 44 9.37 5.45 -4.53
CA ILE A 44 8.61 6.30 -5.46
C ILE A 44 8.99 7.76 -5.23
N HIS A 45 8.94 8.22 -3.98
CA HIS A 45 9.23 9.60 -3.61
C HIS A 45 9.54 9.76 -2.10
N ALA A 46 10.82 9.64 -1.74
CA ALA A 46 11.28 9.75 -0.35
C ALA A 46 10.93 11.09 0.33
N GLY A 47 11.03 12.22 -0.38
CA GLY A 47 10.78 13.54 0.23
C GLY A 47 9.34 13.76 0.69
N SER A 48 8.37 13.05 0.11
CA SER A 48 6.98 13.12 0.59
C SER A 48 6.74 12.22 1.79
N LEU A 49 7.46 11.10 1.89
CA LEU A 49 7.38 10.23 3.05
C LEU A 49 7.95 10.94 4.28
N ASP A 50 9.13 11.57 4.14
CA ASP A 50 9.75 12.36 5.21
C ASP A 50 8.84 13.47 5.73
N TRP A 51 8.14 14.17 4.83
CA TRP A 51 7.14 15.17 5.23
C TRP A 51 5.97 14.54 6.01
N VAL A 52 5.46 13.38 5.58
CA VAL A 52 4.37 12.67 6.27
C VAL A 52 4.83 12.18 7.64
N GLU A 53 6.01 11.57 7.74
CA GLU A 53 6.58 11.10 9.00
C GLU A 53 6.82 12.26 9.98
N GLY A 54 7.35 13.39 9.48
CA GLY A 54 7.50 14.62 10.25
C GLY A 54 6.17 15.17 10.76
N TRP A 55 5.13 15.16 9.91
CA TRP A 55 3.78 15.56 10.30
C TRP A 55 3.17 14.62 11.35
N ILE A 56 3.34 13.29 11.20
CA ILE A 56 2.88 12.28 12.17
C ILE A 56 3.53 12.49 13.54
N ALA A 57 4.84 12.79 13.56
CA ALA A 57 5.59 12.99 14.78
C ALA A 57 5.29 14.32 15.49
N GLY A 58 4.89 15.36 14.75
CA GLY A 58 4.71 16.71 15.28
C GLY A 58 3.25 17.13 15.49
N ASP A 59 2.49 17.21 14.40
CA ASP A 59 1.24 17.98 14.35
C ASP A 59 0.00 17.11 14.14
N ALA A 60 0.17 15.83 13.82
CA ALA A 60 -0.93 14.94 13.50
C ALA A 60 -1.79 14.64 14.74
N PRO A 61 -3.13 14.77 14.64
CA PRO A 61 -4.03 14.27 15.68
C PRO A 61 -3.85 12.76 15.89
N ALA A 62 -3.89 12.29 17.14
CA ALA A 62 -3.68 10.88 17.47
C ALA A 62 -4.61 9.91 16.70
N TRP A 63 -5.85 10.33 16.41
CA TRP A 63 -6.79 9.54 15.62
C TRP A 63 -6.36 9.30 14.16
N ALA A 64 -5.51 10.16 13.62
CA ALA A 64 -4.95 10.04 12.27
C ALA A 64 -3.52 9.47 12.30
N ALA A 65 -2.69 9.90 13.25
CA ALA A 65 -1.30 9.45 13.38
C ALA A 65 -1.18 7.92 13.53
N VAL A 66 -1.97 7.34 14.45
CA VAL A 66 -1.92 5.89 14.76
C VAL A 66 -2.24 5.01 13.54
N PRO A 67 -3.35 5.20 12.81
CA PRO A 67 -3.63 4.35 11.65
C PRO A 67 -2.66 4.58 10.49
N ILE A 68 -2.13 5.79 10.30
CA ILE A 68 -1.19 6.06 9.21
C ILE A 68 0.16 5.39 9.49
N ASP A 69 0.70 5.53 10.70
CA ASP A 69 1.92 4.84 11.13
C ASP A 69 1.77 3.30 11.02
N PHE A 70 0.59 2.77 11.37
CA PHE A 70 0.30 1.35 11.18
C PHE A 70 0.35 0.96 9.69
N ILE A 71 -0.31 1.71 8.80
CA ILE A 71 -0.33 1.42 7.36
C ILE A 71 1.08 1.44 6.77
N LEU A 72 1.95 2.35 7.21
CA LEU A 72 3.33 2.45 6.73
C LEU A 72 4.15 1.19 6.99
N LYS A 73 3.87 0.48 8.10
CA LYS A 73 4.56 -0.77 8.52
C LYS A 73 3.95 -2.04 7.93
N VAL A 74 2.76 -1.96 7.36
CA VAL A 74 2.10 -3.12 6.73
C VAL A 74 2.78 -3.41 5.38
N PRO A 75 2.90 -4.69 4.95
CA PRO A 75 3.42 -5.03 3.64
C PRO A 75 2.69 -4.31 2.51
N ALA A 76 3.44 -3.77 1.55
CA ALA A 76 2.90 -2.88 0.53
C ALA A 76 1.85 -3.55 -0.37
N TRP A 77 2.02 -4.84 -0.68
CA TRP A 77 1.04 -5.61 -1.45
C TRP A 77 -0.30 -5.73 -0.71
N ALA A 78 -0.29 -5.78 0.62
CA ALA A 78 -1.50 -5.94 1.42
C ALA A 78 -2.31 -4.64 1.42
N VAL A 79 -1.66 -3.48 1.61
CA VAL A 79 -2.32 -2.17 1.56
C VAL A 79 -2.92 -1.92 0.17
N THR A 80 -2.12 -2.11 -0.88
CA THR A 80 -2.58 -1.92 -2.27
C THR A 80 -3.68 -2.89 -2.66
N GLY A 81 -3.59 -4.16 -2.25
CA GLY A 81 -4.59 -5.19 -2.51
C GLY A 81 -5.92 -4.92 -1.81
N VAL A 82 -5.89 -4.56 -0.53
CA VAL A 82 -7.09 -4.20 0.23
C VAL A 82 -7.78 -2.99 -0.40
N LEU A 83 -7.04 -1.94 -0.76
CA LEU A 83 -7.61 -0.80 -1.47
C LEU A 83 -8.25 -1.20 -2.80
N GLY A 84 -7.56 -2.03 -3.59
CA GLY A 84 -8.11 -2.55 -4.85
C GLY A 84 -9.42 -3.32 -4.68
N VAL A 85 -9.48 -4.21 -3.68
CA VAL A 85 -10.69 -4.98 -3.36
C VAL A 85 -11.82 -4.06 -2.87
N LEU A 86 -11.52 -3.10 -2.00
CA LEU A 86 -12.52 -2.13 -1.53
C LEU A 86 -13.11 -1.33 -2.69
N PHE A 87 -12.27 -0.86 -3.62
CA PHE A 87 -12.74 -0.17 -4.82
C PHE A 87 -13.58 -1.10 -5.72
N ALA A 88 -13.17 -2.36 -5.89
CA ALA A 88 -13.94 -3.34 -6.64
C ALA A 88 -15.31 -3.63 -6.00
N LEU A 89 -15.41 -3.69 -4.68
CA LEU A 89 -16.67 -3.95 -3.97
C LEU A 89 -17.61 -2.74 -4.03
N LEU A 90 -17.08 -1.54 -3.78
CA LEU A 90 -17.87 -0.30 -3.76
C LEU A 90 -18.39 0.07 -5.17
N PHE A 91 -17.57 -0.12 -6.21
CA PHE A 91 -17.89 0.33 -7.56
C PHE A 91 -18.17 -0.81 -8.56
N GLY A 92 -18.02 -2.07 -8.15
CA GLY A 92 -18.27 -3.25 -9.01
C GLY A 92 -19.71 -3.75 -8.99
N ARG A 93 -20.51 -3.35 -8.00
CA ARG A 93 -21.93 -3.76 -7.85
C ARG A 93 -22.94 -2.76 -8.43
N GLY A 94 -22.47 -1.71 -9.12
CA GLY A 94 -23.35 -0.81 -9.86
C GLY A 94 -23.76 -1.46 -11.17
N GLU A 95 -24.98 -1.98 -11.22
CA GLU A 95 -25.73 -2.29 -12.44
C GLU A 95 -25.93 -1.01 -13.28
#